data_AF-A0A7Z9HH89-F1
#
_entry.id   AF-A0A7Z9HH89-F1
#
_cell.length_a   1.000
_cell.length_b   1.000
_cell.length_c   1.000
_cell.angle_alpha   90.00
_cell.angle_beta   90.00
_cell.angle_gamma   90.00
#
_symmetry.space_group_name_H-M   'P 1'
#
loop_
_entity.id
_entity.type
_entity.pdbx_description
1 polymer ?
#
loop_
_entity_poly.entity_id
_entity_poly.type
_entity_poly.pdbx_seq_one_letter_code
_entity_poly.pdbx_strand_id
1 'polypeptide(L)'
;GLVNHIVPKGQGLDKAREIAENLADGPPLLYPAIKQVLRMTEMVPENEAFTVHDSCSAVEAVNRSEDLKEGALAFAEKRNPVWKGQ
;
A
#
# COMPACT_ATOMS: atom_id res chain seq x y z
N GLY A 1 -4.04 -12.82 13.59
CA GLY A 1 -4.57 -12.53 14.95
C GLY A 1 -5.84 -11.71 14.82
N LEU A 2 -6.62 -11.56 15.89
CA LEU A 2 -7.91 -10.83 15.85
C LEU A 2 -7.74 -9.30 15.79
N VAL A 3 -6.68 -8.76 16.41
CA VAL A 3 -6.36 -7.32 16.42
C VAL A 3 -4.87 -7.08 16.14
N ASN A 4 -4.55 -5.95 15.51
CA ASN A 4 -3.17 -5.57 15.16
C ASN A 4 -2.47 -4.73 16.26
N HIS A 5 -3.24 -3.98 17.07
CA HIS A 5 -2.71 -3.13 18.14
C HIS A 5 -3.59 -3.21 19.38
N ILE A 6 -2.95 -3.24 20.56
CA ILE A 6 -3.61 -3.13 21.87
C ILE A 6 -3.01 -1.90 22.56
N VAL A 7 -3.88 -1.02 23.06
CA VAL A 7 -3.49 0.23 23.70
C VAL A 7 -4.28 0.44 25.01
N PRO A 8 -3.79 1.29 25.92
CA PRO A 8 -4.53 1.65 27.12
C PRO A 8 -5.94 2.17 26.80
N LYS A 9 -6.86 1.98 27.75
CA LYS A 9 -8.24 2.46 27.64
C LYS A 9 -8.26 3.96 27.35
N GLY A 10 -9.02 4.37 26.33
CA GLY A 10 -9.15 5.76 25.90
C GLY A 10 -8.20 6.17 24.77
N GLN A 11 -7.14 5.40 24.46
CA GLN A 11 -6.15 5.76 23.45
C GLN A 11 -6.38 5.11 22.07
N GLY A 12 -7.48 4.38 21.89
CA GLY A 12 -7.76 3.64 20.66
C GLY A 12 -7.85 4.52 19.42
N LEU A 13 -8.51 5.68 19.55
CA LEU A 13 -8.66 6.62 18.42
C LEU A 13 -7.34 7.31 18.06
N ASP A 14 -6.55 7.66 19.06
CA ASP A 14 -5.24 8.29 18.83
C ASP A 14 -4.32 7.35 18.07
N LYS A 15 -4.27 6.06 18.47
CA LYS A 15 -3.49 5.07 17.75
C LYS A 15 -4.00 4.84 16.32
N ALA A 16 -5.33 4.84 16.13
CA ALA A 16 -5.92 4.70 14.80
C ALA A 16 -5.57 5.88 13.88
N ARG A 17 -5.56 7.11 14.41
CA ARG A 17 -5.17 8.31 13.66
C ARG A 17 -3.69 8.32 13.30
N GLU A 18 -2.81 7.97 14.24
CA GLU A 18 -1.38 7.81 13.97
C GLU A 18 -1.13 6.84 12.81
N ILE A 19 -1.83 5.71 12.78
CA ILE A 19 -1.72 4.75 11.67
C ILE A 19 -2.26 5.34 10.37
N ALA A 20 -3.39 6.05 10.42
CA ALA A 20 -3.98 6.68 9.25
C ALA A 20 -3.08 7.78 8.66
N GLU A 21 -2.45 8.59 9.50
CA GLU A 21 -1.48 9.62 9.10
C GLU A 21 -0.27 8.99 8.40
N ASN A 22 0.31 7.94 8.98
CA ASN A 22 1.41 7.20 8.36
C ASN A 22 1.04 6.61 6.99
N LEU A 23 -0.20 6.14 6.82
CA LEU A 23 -0.70 5.65 5.53
C LEU A 23 -1.02 6.79 4.56
N ALA A 24 -1.44 7.95 5.04
CA ALA A 24 -1.71 9.12 4.20
C ALA A 24 -0.42 9.72 3.62
N ASP A 25 0.71 9.58 4.34
CA ASP A 25 2.04 10.01 3.90
C ASP A 25 2.69 9.08 2.87
N GLY A 26 2.05 7.95 2.55
CA GLY A 26 2.56 6.99 1.58
C GLY A 26 1.96 7.11 0.17
N PRO A 27 2.39 6.24 -0.76
CA PRO A 27 1.99 6.30 -2.16
C PRO A 27 0.50 5.96 -2.35
N PRO A 28 -0.34 6.92 -2.80
CA PRO A 28 -1.79 6.81 -2.77
C PRO A 28 -2.35 5.80 -3.78
N LEU A 29 -1.62 5.46 -4.85
CA LEU A 29 -2.01 4.42 -5.80
C LEU A 29 -1.59 3.01 -5.35
N LEU A 30 -0.47 2.88 -4.66
CA LEU A 30 0.10 1.57 -4.33
C LEU A 30 -0.67 0.85 -3.22
N TYR A 31 -1.05 1.56 -2.14
CA TYR A 31 -1.79 0.94 -1.04
C TYR A 31 -3.14 0.33 -1.44
N PRO A 32 -4.02 1.00 -2.20
CA PRO A 32 -5.25 0.37 -2.66
C PRO A 32 -4.98 -0.79 -3.62
N ALA A 33 -3.95 -0.71 -4.48
CA ALA A 33 -3.58 -1.81 -5.37
C ALA A 33 -3.16 -3.07 -4.59
N ILE A 34 -2.29 -2.94 -3.58
CA ILE A 34 -1.91 -4.05 -2.69
C ILE A 34 -3.14 -4.67 -2.04
N LYS A 35 -4.03 -3.84 -1.46
CA LYS A 35 -5.25 -4.32 -0.81
C LYS A 35 -6.19 -5.04 -1.78
N GLN A 36 -6.28 -4.56 -3.01
CA GLN A 36 -7.08 -5.19 -4.05
C GLN A 36 -6.51 -6.56 -4.46
N VAL A 37 -5.21 -6.63 -4.75
CA VAL A 37 -4.55 -7.91 -5.08
C VAL A 37 -4.73 -8.90 -3.95
N LEU A 38 -4.48 -8.51 -2.68
CA LEU A 38 -4.66 -9.39 -1.53
C LEU A 38 -6.08 -10.00 -1.45
N ARG A 39 -7.11 -9.22 -1.75
CA ARG A 39 -8.51 -9.71 -1.78
C ARG A 39 -8.78 -10.64 -2.95
N MET A 40 -8.18 -10.37 -4.10
CA MET A 40 -8.35 -11.18 -5.32
C MET A 40 -7.61 -12.51 -5.23
N THR A 41 -6.54 -12.60 -4.44
CA THR A 41 -5.66 -13.78 -4.38
C THR A 41 -5.82 -14.61 -3.11
N GLU A 42 -6.63 -14.19 -2.12
CA GLU A 42 -6.74 -14.83 -0.79
C GLU A 42 -6.99 -16.35 -0.83
N MET A 43 -7.71 -16.83 -1.86
CA MET A 43 -8.06 -18.25 -2.04
C MET A 43 -7.57 -18.81 -3.39
N VAL A 44 -6.59 -18.15 -4.02
CA VAL A 44 -6.04 -18.54 -5.32
C VAL A 44 -4.72 -19.30 -5.10
N PRO A 45 -4.46 -20.41 -5.81
CA PRO A 45 -3.16 -21.07 -5.77
C PRO A 45 -2.03 -20.10 -6.11
N GLU A 46 -0.91 -20.19 -5.40
CA GLU A 46 0.19 -19.21 -5.49
C GLU A 46 0.62 -18.90 -6.94
N ASN A 47 0.81 -19.93 -7.78
CA ASN A 47 1.24 -19.73 -9.15
C ASN A 47 0.19 -18.97 -10.00
N GLU A 48 -1.09 -19.22 -9.76
CA GLU A 48 -2.19 -18.51 -10.43
C GLU A 48 -2.36 -17.09 -9.90
N ALA A 49 -2.03 -16.85 -8.63
CA ALA A 49 -2.10 -15.53 -8.00
C ALA A 49 -1.17 -14.51 -8.69
N PHE A 50 -0.03 -14.93 -9.24
CA PHE A 50 0.83 -14.07 -10.05
C PHE A 50 0.15 -13.62 -11.35
N THR A 51 -0.59 -14.52 -12.01
CA THR A 51 -1.37 -14.14 -13.20
C THR A 51 -2.48 -13.15 -12.82
N VAL A 52 -3.14 -13.36 -11.68
CA VAL A 52 -4.15 -12.43 -11.16
C VAL A 52 -3.54 -11.06 -10.85
N HIS A 53 -2.38 -11.01 -10.20
CA HIS A 53 -1.61 -9.79 -9.96
C HIS A 53 -1.29 -9.05 -11.26
N ASP A 54 -0.73 -9.74 -12.26
CA ASP A 54 -0.30 -9.13 -13.52
C ASP A 54 -1.47 -8.63 -14.37
N SER A 55 -2.64 -9.26 -14.23
CA SER A 55 -3.88 -8.83 -14.89
C SER A 55 -4.63 -7.70 -14.17
N CYS A 56 -4.20 -7.31 -12.96
CA CYS A 56 -4.89 -6.31 -12.17
C CYS A 56 -4.61 -4.90 -12.70
N SER A 57 -5.66 -4.19 -13.16
CA SER A 57 -5.52 -2.82 -13.68
C SER A 57 -4.97 -1.82 -12.66
N ALA A 58 -5.19 -2.04 -11.35
CA ALA A 58 -4.60 -1.22 -10.30
C ALA A 58 -3.08 -1.39 -10.21
N VAL A 59 -2.58 -2.61 -10.43
CA VAL A 59 -1.13 -2.90 -10.52
C VAL A 59 -0.55 -2.26 -11.76
N GLU A 60 -1.24 -2.35 -12.91
CA GLU A 60 -0.82 -1.69 -14.14
C GLU A 60 -0.74 -0.15 -13.98
N ALA A 61 -1.71 0.46 -13.29
CA ALA A 61 -1.70 1.89 -12.99
C ALA A 61 -0.50 2.29 -12.12
N VAL A 62 -0.19 1.51 -11.08
CA VAL A 62 1.01 1.72 -10.25
C VAL A 62 2.29 1.57 -11.08
N ASN A 63 2.39 0.53 -11.92
CA ASN A 63 3.58 0.30 -12.74
C ASN A 63 3.86 1.43 -13.74
N ARG A 64 2.82 2.18 -14.13
CA ARG A 64 2.94 3.33 -15.05
C ARG A 64 3.05 4.67 -14.34
N SER A 65 2.88 4.72 -13.02
CA SER A 65 2.79 5.98 -12.29
C SER A 65 4.13 6.71 -12.19
N GLU A 66 4.05 8.04 -12.02
CA GLU A 66 5.19 8.87 -11.62
C GLU A 66 5.63 8.50 -10.19
N ASP A 67 4.67 8.13 -9.32
CA ASP A 67 4.96 7.73 -7.94
C ASP A 67 5.90 6.52 -7.86
N LEU A 68 5.78 5.51 -8.73
CA LEU A 68 6.70 4.38 -8.70
C LEU A 68 8.14 4.82 -9.02
N LYS A 69 8.31 5.73 -9.99
CA LYS A 69 9.60 6.29 -10.37
C LYS A 69 10.17 7.16 -9.25
N GLU A 70 9.34 8.02 -8.65
CA GLU A 70 9.71 8.87 -7.54
C GLU A 70 10.13 8.06 -6.31
N GLY A 71 9.43 6.96 -5.99
CA GLY A 71 9.81 6.07 -4.89
C GLY A 71 11.20 5.47 -5.09
N ALA A 72 11.50 4.99 -6.30
CA ALA A 72 12.82 4.47 -6.65
C ALA A 72 13.91 5.57 -6.59
N LEU A 73 13.61 6.77 -7.08
CA LEU A 73 14.53 7.91 -7.08
C LEU A 73 14.82 8.39 -5.64
N ALA A 74 13.78 8.61 -4.85
CA ALA A 74 13.89 9.04 -3.46
C ALA A 74 14.70 8.04 -2.61
N PHE A 75 14.51 6.73 -2.86
CA PHE A 75 15.33 5.69 -2.25
C PHE A 75 16.81 5.81 -2.64
N ALA A 76 17.11 5.95 -3.94
CA ALA A 76 18.47 6.09 -4.44
C ALA A 76 19.16 7.36 -3.90
N GLU A 77 18.41 8.45 -3.76
CA GLU A 77 18.88 9.75 -3.26
C GLU A 77 18.84 9.87 -1.73
N LYS A 78 18.33 8.86 -1.02
CA LYS A 78 18.17 8.83 0.45
C LYS A 78 17.37 10.03 1.00
N ARG A 79 16.32 10.43 0.30
CA ARG A 79 15.40 11.49 0.72
C ARG A 79 13.98 10.94 0.86
N ASN A 80 13.11 11.71 1.48
CA ASN A 80 11.69 11.39 1.51
C ASN A 80 11.09 11.54 0.09
N PRO A 81 10.22 10.62 -0.33
CA PRO A 81 9.50 10.72 -1.59
C PRO A 81 8.38 11.76 -1.52
N VAL A 82 8.02 12.32 -2.68
CA VAL A 82 6.88 13.25 -2.84
C VAL A 82 5.82 12.61 -3.73
N TRP A 83 4.79 12.04 -3.12
CA TRP A 83 3.72 11.36 -3.85
C TRP A 83 2.72 12.34 -4.47
N LYS A 84 2.28 12.05 -5.69
CA LYS A 84 1.31 12.88 -6.44
C LYS A 84 0.05 12.11 -6.84
N GLY A 85 0.06 10.78 -6.76
CA GLY A 85 -1.08 9.94 -7.11
C GLY A 85 -1.37 9.85 -8.60
N GLN A 86 -0.34 9.97 -9.43
CA GLN A 86 -0.39 9.87 -10.89
C GLN A 86 0.81 9.12 -11.43
#